data_AF-A0A7D3XEB1-F1
#
_entry.id   AF-A0A7D3XEB1-F1
#
_cell.length_a   1.000
_cell.length_b   1.000
_cell.length_c   1.000
_cell.angle_alpha   90.00
_cell.angle_beta   90.00
_cell.angle_gamma   90.00
#
_symmetry.space_group_name_H-M   'P 1'
#
loop_
_entity.id
_entity.type
_entity.pdbx_description
1 polymer ?
#
loop_
_entity_poly.entity_id
_entity_poly.type
_entity_poly.pdbx_seq_one_letter_code
_entity_poly.pdbx_strand_id
1 'polypeptide(L)'
;MKHFRLLVGLIVAGELLASLAVHGQASLNLGLEPGANHSHPLALWMRVRAPGARVQLDSTVRHQGRGSLRLTLGAEDDKRVFTAVFTNAFPLDSLRGQVATVSGWVRTRGFWGRAGGYAFAHTSTTDGNSTDRAEAIDSLPADTDWRRFSVRLPVKATAQSFGVGLQVFGTGRVWFDDAQVRVAGKRVGTEPLPGTEGLFLTAAEALTPNWDFERRLPSLALPAPAQATATLASAQPQHGRRYLRLARLGSAGPPPAVYLGTLRLDSAIIGKTLQVQGYWRQTGPSSSAPALAYTLLSTDRGSDYYNDSPTSWGAGGLQPLPALPAPGPQWTAFALTITVPNDYFRLAALSLSLRLPAGAVVDVDNLRFAVDGKPYVPAPPPTPPAPTAAEAAWLRTVLKPLRPKAPDFQDLAPLGGLVGPAQVVGVGAVAPGSHEAMAWRARLLRYLVAQQGFTELVLDASPASCAALNDYLLTGQGDPARLLAALPDWHTTEMLEVVSWLRTHNQAHPTRPVRLAGIAVQNPELALNQFAQTLTADDDFAQSRVRQLRTLLTTLAHPSSAAIDLRHQPDQAQDSLLAPLRRLTTELAAGLDARAKLRRGLPPSLRTLARQRYYLRLVEQGAT
;
A
#
# COMPACT_ATOMS: atom_id res chain seq x y z
N MET A 1 38.32 21.27 -35.75
CA MET A 1 38.09 20.90 -34.33
C MET A 1 37.10 21.81 -33.57
N LYS A 2 37.04 23.13 -33.80
CA LYS A 2 36.07 24.02 -33.10
C LYS A 2 34.59 23.74 -33.46
N HIS A 3 34.28 23.36 -34.70
CA HIS A 3 32.90 23.07 -35.12
C HIS A 3 32.38 21.72 -34.63
N PHE A 4 33.25 20.73 -34.43
CA PHE A 4 32.87 19.42 -33.88
C PHE A 4 32.53 19.49 -32.39
N ARG A 5 33.22 20.35 -31.62
CA ARG A 5 32.91 20.61 -30.21
C ARG A 5 31.60 21.39 -30.02
N LEU A 6 31.26 22.27 -30.97
CA LEU A 6 29.98 23.00 -30.94
C LEU A 6 28.80 22.07 -31.25
N LEU A 7 28.96 21.15 -32.21
CA LEU A 7 27.93 20.18 -32.58
C LEU A 7 27.68 19.14 -31.48
N VAL A 8 28.75 18.61 -30.86
CA VAL A 8 28.64 17.69 -29.71
C VAL A 8 28.07 18.42 -28.49
N GLY A 9 28.42 19.68 -28.26
CA GLY A 9 27.84 20.50 -27.20
C GLY A 9 26.34 20.79 -27.39
N LEU A 10 25.89 20.99 -28.63
CA LEU A 10 24.46 21.18 -28.98
C LEU A 10 23.66 19.88 -28.91
N ILE A 11 24.25 18.73 -29.27
CA ILE A 11 23.62 17.41 -29.16
C ILE A 11 23.52 16.99 -27.70
N VAL A 12 24.57 17.19 -26.89
CA VAL A 12 24.56 16.91 -25.45
C VAL A 12 23.63 17.88 -24.71
N ALA A 13 23.56 19.16 -25.08
CA ALA A 13 22.58 20.10 -24.54
C ALA A 13 21.15 19.77 -25.00
N GLY A 14 20.96 19.30 -26.23
CA GLY A 14 19.68 18.85 -26.76
C GLY A 14 19.16 17.58 -26.08
N GLU A 15 20.05 16.62 -25.79
CA GLU A 15 19.71 15.41 -25.03
C GLU A 15 19.58 15.67 -23.52
N LEU A 16 20.34 16.61 -22.93
CA LEU A 16 20.13 17.10 -21.56
C LEU A 16 18.82 17.90 -21.43
N LEU A 17 18.46 18.72 -22.42
CA LEU A 17 17.19 19.46 -22.43
C LEU A 17 15.99 18.55 -22.72
N ALA A 18 16.15 17.54 -23.57
CA ALA A 18 15.11 16.54 -23.83
C ALA A 18 14.95 15.55 -22.65
N SER A 19 16.00 15.26 -21.89
CA SER A 19 15.92 14.49 -20.64
C SER A 19 15.46 15.33 -19.44
N LEU A 20 15.52 16.66 -19.52
CA LEU A 20 14.92 17.60 -18.55
C LEU A 20 13.43 17.86 -18.79
N ALA A 21 12.86 17.40 -19.90
CA ALA A 21 11.41 17.20 -20.02
C ALA A 21 11.02 15.89 -19.30
N VAL A 22 11.38 15.79 -18.03
CA VAL A 22 10.81 14.82 -17.10
C VAL A 22 9.33 15.13 -17.06
N HIS A 23 8.54 14.31 -17.74
CA HIS A 23 7.09 14.39 -17.60
C HIS A 23 6.82 13.94 -16.17
N GLY A 24 6.62 14.88 -15.26
CA GLY A 24 6.22 14.60 -13.90
C GLY A 24 4.87 13.87 -13.82
N GLN A 25 4.16 13.64 -14.92
CA GLN A 25 2.90 12.92 -14.95
C GLN A 25 3.11 11.41 -15.13
N ALA A 26 2.37 10.61 -14.37
CA ALA A 26 2.32 9.18 -14.52
C ALA A 26 1.47 8.80 -15.74
N SER A 27 1.91 7.79 -16.48
CA SER A 27 1.10 7.11 -17.50
C SER A 27 0.53 5.81 -16.92
N LEU A 28 -0.59 5.34 -17.46
CA LEU A 28 -1.18 4.05 -17.04
C LEU A 28 -0.24 2.88 -17.27
N ASN A 29 0.75 2.99 -18.15
CA ASN A 29 1.67 1.90 -18.50
C ASN A 29 0.93 0.58 -18.83
N LEU A 30 -0.08 0.65 -19.71
CA LEU A 30 -0.84 -0.54 -20.14
C LEU A 30 0.03 -1.57 -20.88
N GLY A 31 1.15 -1.13 -21.45
CA GLY A 31 2.18 -2.00 -22.02
C GLY A 31 3.05 -2.72 -20.98
N LEU A 32 2.90 -2.41 -19.68
CA LEU A 32 3.62 -3.07 -18.58
C LEU A 32 5.16 -2.96 -18.69
N GLU A 33 5.63 -1.81 -19.17
CA GLU A 33 7.05 -1.54 -19.38
C GLU A 33 7.77 -1.28 -18.05
N PRO A 34 8.89 -1.99 -17.72
CA PRO A 34 9.56 -1.84 -16.43
C PRO A 34 10.13 -0.44 -16.14
N GLY A 35 10.47 0.33 -17.18
CA GLY A 35 11.05 1.67 -17.06
C GLY A 35 10.02 2.81 -16.96
N ALA A 36 8.72 2.53 -17.08
CA ALA A 36 7.69 3.56 -17.04
C ALA A 36 7.63 4.27 -15.68
N ASN A 37 7.16 5.51 -15.68
CA ASN A 37 6.87 6.28 -14.46
C ASN A 37 8.07 6.35 -13.50
N HIS A 38 9.25 6.72 -14.00
CA HIS A 38 10.49 6.82 -13.22
C HIS A 38 10.85 5.52 -12.50
N SER A 39 10.73 4.39 -13.22
CA SER A 39 10.94 3.04 -12.65
C SER A 39 9.93 2.63 -11.58
N HIS A 40 8.76 3.28 -11.54
CA HIS A 40 7.57 2.84 -10.81
C HIS A 40 6.49 2.37 -11.79
N PRO A 41 6.70 1.26 -12.53
CA PRO A 41 5.88 0.87 -13.69
C PRO A 41 4.41 0.58 -13.35
N LEU A 42 4.12 0.29 -12.09
CA LEU A 42 2.78 0.01 -11.59
C LEU A 42 2.27 1.12 -10.65
N ALA A 43 2.72 2.37 -10.83
CA ALA A 43 2.36 3.54 -10.00
C ALA A 43 0.88 3.96 -10.08
N LEU A 44 0.12 3.45 -11.05
CA LEU A 44 -1.31 3.68 -11.19
C LEU A 44 -2.12 2.37 -11.12
N TRP A 45 -1.49 1.29 -10.65
CA TRP A 45 -2.09 -0.04 -10.59
C TRP A 45 -2.23 -0.52 -9.16
N MET A 46 -3.46 -0.83 -8.79
CA MET A 46 -3.82 -1.54 -7.57
C MET A 46 -3.54 -3.03 -7.74
N ARG A 47 -3.25 -3.70 -6.62
CA ARG A 47 -2.86 -5.11 -6.61
C ARG A 47 -3.70 -5.81 -5.54
N VAL A 48 -4.28 -6.95 -5.89
CA VAL A 48 -4.81 -7.91 -4.92
C VAL A 48 -3.93 -9.13 -5.01
N ARG A 49 -3.26 -9.48 -3.92
CA ARG A 49 -2.24 -10.52 -3.90
C ARG A 49 -2.60 -11.55 -2.84
N ALA A 50 -2.81 -12.80 -3.24
CA ALA A 50 -2.95 -13.88 -2.27
C ALA A 50 -1.66 -14.08 -1.45
N PRO A 51 -1.75 -14.64 -0.24
CA PRO A 51 -0.60 -15.03 0.56
C PRO A 51 0.42 -15.85 -0.26
N GLY A 52 1.70 -15.48 -0.19
CA GLY A 52 2.79 -16.15 -0.93
C GLY A 52 2.85 -15.88 -2.43
N ALA A 53 1.85 -15.24 -3.04
CA ALA A 53 1.91 -14.83 -4.44
C ALA A 53 2.90 -13.66 -4.64
N ARG A 54 3.55 -13.58 -5.80
CA ARG A 54 4.48 -12.51 -6.18
C ARG A 54 4.02 -11.83 -7.46
N VAL A 55 4.01 -10.50 -7.44
CA VAL A 55 3.73 -9.63 -8.59
C VAL A 55 5.03 -8.94 -8.97
N GLN A 56 5.56 -9.21 -10.15
CA GLN A 56 6.88 -8.73 -10.58
C GLN A 56 6.85 -8.32 -12.05
N LEU A 57 7.78 -7.47 -12.46
CA LEU A 57 8.04 -7.22 -13.87
C LEU A 57 9.15 -8.16 -14.33
N ASP A 58 9.02 -8.70 -15.54
CA ASP A 58 9.97 -9.63 -16.15
C ASP A 58 10.48 -9.02 -17.47
N SER A 59 11.77 -8.68 -17.52
CA SER A 59 12.39 -8.13 -18.72
C SER A 59 12.83 -9.20 -19.73
N THR A 60 12.74 -10.49 -19.37
CA THR A 60 13.26 -11.60 -20.17
C THR A 60 12.17 -12.33 -20.93
N VAL A 61 10.99 -12.48 -20.32
CA VAL A 61 9.81 -13.06 -20.96
C VAL A 61 8.85 -11.93 -21.29
N ARG A 62 8.67 -11.63 -22.58
CA ARG A 62 7.79 -10.55 -23.06
C ARG A 62 7.19 -10.87 -24.42
N HIS A 63 6.07 -10.26 -24.72
CA HIS A 63 5.43 -10.27 -26.03
C HIS A 63 5.87 -9.06 -26.86
N GLN A 64 5.91 -7.88 -26.24
CA GLN A 64 6.34 -6.63 -26.87
C GLN A 64 7.20 -5.80 -25.92
N GLY A 65 7.88 -4.78 -26.44
CA GLY A 65 8.54 -3.77 -25.62
C GLY A 65 9.76 -4.31 -24.85
N ARG A 66 9.91 -3.88 -23.59
CA ARG A 66 11.08 -4.16 -22.75
C ARG A 66 10.79 -5.11 -21.58
N GLY A 67 9.53 -5.39 -21.27
CA GLY A 67 9.17 -6.36 -20.26
C GLY A 67 7.67 -6.66 -20.21
N SER A 68 7.28 -7.55 -19.30
CA SER A 68 5.90 -7.94 -19.06
C SER A 68 5.61 -8.08 -17.56
N LEU A 69 4.33 -8.15 -17.18
CA LEU A 69 3.94 -8.43 -15.80
C LEU A 69 3.92 -9.94 -15.55
N ARG A 70 4.71 -10.41 -14.59
CA ARG A 70 4.70 -11.80 -14.10
C ARG A 70 4.01 -11.91 -12.77
N LEU A 71 3.03 -12.81 -12.70
CA LEU A 71 2.40 -13.28 -11.47
C LEU A 71 2.91 -14.70 -11.17
N THR A 72 3.41 -14.93 -9.96
CA THR A 72 3.82 -16.25 -9.47
C THR A 72 2.97 -16.61 -8.26
N LEU A 73 2.21 -17.69 -8.36
CA LEU A 73 1.26 -18.13 -7.34
C LEU A 73 1.78 -19.42 -6.68
N GLY A 74 1.73 -19.47 -5.35
CA GLY A 74 2.24 -20.60 -4.56
C GLY A 74 1.48 -21.91 -4.81
N ALA A 75 2.10 -23.03 -4.44
CA ALA A 75 1.57 -24.38 -4.67
C ALA A 75 0.70 -24.91 -3.52
N GLU A 76 0.12 -24.06 -2.68
CA GLU A 76 -0.75 -24.55 -1.60
C GLU A 76 -2.03 -25.18 -2.15
N ASP A 77 -2.55 -26.18 -1.44
CA ASP A 77 -3.63 -27.10 -1.85
C ASP A 77 -4.97 -26.41 -2.20
N ASP A 78 -5.12 -25.10 -2.01
CA ASP A 78 -6.33 -24.37 -2.38
C ASP A 78 -6.28 -23.87 -3.83
N LYS A 79 -7.02 -24.56 -4.69
CA LYS A 79 -7.26 -24.26 -6.11
C LYS A 79 -7.97 -22.90 -6.37
N ARG A 80 -8.14 -22.06 -5.34
CA ARG A 80 -8.86 -20.78 -5.34
C ARG A 80 -7.98 -19.55 -5.07
N VAL A 81 -6.65 -19.67 -5.16
CA VAL A 81 -5.73 -18.51 -5.03
C VAL A 81 -6.10 -17.43 -6.05
N PHE A 82 -6.49 -16.25 -5.57
CA PHE A 82 -6.87 -15.11 -6.38
C PHE A 82 -5.76 -14.05 -6.36
N THR A 83 -5.31 -13.62 -7.55
CA THR A 83 -4.41 -12.47 -7.67
C THR A 83 -4.85 -11.62 -8.85
N ALA A 84 -4.90 -10.31 -8.67
CA ALA A 84 -5.28 -9.36 -9.70
C ALA A 84 -4.42 -8.10 -9.64
N VAL A 85 -4.20 -7.49 -10.81
CA VAL A 85 -3.57 -6.17 -10.94
C VAL A 85 -4.50 -5.34 -11.82
N PHE A 86 -4.97 -4.20 -11.32
CA PHE A 86 -6.00 -3.42 -12.00
C PHE A 86 -5.84 -1.92 -11.80
N THR A 87 -6.44 -1.14 -12.70
CA THR A 87 -6.41 0.32 -12.67
C THR A 87 -7.75 0.89 -13.14
N ASN A 88 -8.16 2.00 -12.54
CA ASN A 88 -9.38 2.75 -12.88
C ASN A 88 -9.11 4.22 -13.22
N ALA A 89 -7.84 4.59 -13.46
CA ALA A 89 -7.42 5.97 -13.69
C ALA A 89 -7.62 6.43 -15.16
N PHE A 90 -8.69 5.97 -15.82
CA PHE A 90 -8.95 6.30 -17.22
C PHE A 90 -9.63 7.67 -17.40
N PRO A 91 -9.38 8.37 -18.52
CA PRO A 91 -10.10 9.58 -18.90
C PRO A 91 -11.54 9.22 -19.35
N LEU A 92 -12.45 9.21 -18.37
CA LEU A 92 -13.80 8.67 -18.54
C LEU A 92 -14.64 9.38 -19.61
N ASP A 93 -14.41 10.68 -19.84
CA ASP A 93 -15.16 11.45 -20.84
C ASP A 93 -14.97 10.90 -22.26
N SER A 94 -13.81 10.32 -22.57
CA SER A 94 -13.55 9.69 -23.88
C SER A 94 -14.19 8.30 -24.02
N LEU A 95 -14.71 7.74 -22.92
CA LEU A 95 -15.27 6.39 -22.84
C LEU A 95 -16.81 6.40 -22.76
N ARG A 96 -17.42 7.40 -22.12
CA ARG A 96 -18.88 7.49 -21.94
C ARG A 96 -19.65 7.42 -23.26
N GLY A 97 -20.70 6.61 -23.29
CA GLY A 97 -21.56 6.41 -24.45
C GLY A 97 -20.94 5.58 -25.57
N GLN A 98 -19.74 5.02 -25.36
CA GLN A 98 -19.00 4.26 -26.35
C GLN A 98 -18.85 2.79 -25.93
N VAL A 99 -18.36 1.95 -26.85
CA VAL A 99 -17.94 0.59 -26.54
C VAL A 99 -16.42 0.56 -26.41
N ALA A 100 -15.93 0.27 -25.21
CA ALA A 100 -14.52 0.07 -24.94
C ALA A 100 -14.12 -1.37 -25.23
N THR A 101 -13.13 -1.56 -26.10
CA THR A 101 -12.50 -2.87 -26.33
C THR A 101 -11.21 -2.92 -25.54
N VAL A 102 -11.12 -3.85 -24.58
CA VAL A 102 -9.92 -4.10 -23.77
C VAL A 102 -9.31 -5.41 -24.23
N SER A 103 -8.01 -5.41 -24.51
CA SER A 103 -7.31 -6.60 -25.01
C SER A 103 -5.88 -6.63 -24.50
N GLY A 104 -5.25 -7.79 -24.51
CA GLY A 104 -3.86 -7.97 -24.16
C GLY A 104 -3.43 -9.41 -24.41
N TRP A 105 -2.22 -9.74 -23.97
CA TRP A 105 -1.62 -11.05 -24.15
C TRP A 105 -1.39 -11.72 -22.81
N VAL A 106 -1.58 -13.04 -22.78
CA VAL A 106 -1.33 -13.90 -21.62
C VAL A 106 -0.47 -15.08 -22.02
N ARG A 107 0.49 -15.46 -21.17
CA ARG A 107 1.35 -16.64 -21.30
C ARG A 107 1.37 -17.39 -19.97
N THR A 108 1.46 -18.71 -19.99
CA THR A 108 1.49 -19.53 -18.77
C THR A 108 2.65 -20.51 -18.75
N ARG A 109 3.15 -20.86 -17.55
CA ARG A 109 4.16 -21.91 -17.35
C ARG A 109 3.91 -22.64 -16.02
N GLY A 110 3.75 -23.96 -16.08
CA GLY A 110 3.39 -24.80 -14.93
C GLY A 110 2.12 -24.29 -14.24
N PHE A 111 1.20 -23.73 -15.01
CA PHE A 111 -0.01 -23.09 -14.51
C PHE A 111 -1.14 -24.09 -14.31
N TRP A 112 -2.01 -23.82 -13.35
CA TRP A 112 -3.28 -24.50 -13.26
C TRP A 112 -4.33 -23.50 -12.82
N GLY A 113 -5.41 -23.38 -13.58
CA GLY A 113 -6.55 -22.52 -13.25
C GLY A 113 -6.99 -21.63 -14.41
N ARG A 114 -7.44 -20.42 -14.09
CA ARG A 114 -8.00 -19.46 -15.05
C ARG A 114 -7.23 -18.15 -15.03
N ALA A 115 -6.97 -17.57 -16.20
CA ALA A 115 -6.30 -16.29 -16.30
C ALA A 115 -6.82 -15.48 -17.48
N GLY A 116 -6.78 -14.16 -17.36
CA GLY A 116 -7.20 -13.29 -18.44
C GLY A 116 -7.39 -11.85 -17.99
N GLY A 117 -8.12 -11.09 -18.80
CA GLY A 117 -8.41 -9.69 -18.55
C GLY A 117 -9.89 -9.42 -18.31
N TYR A 118 -10.17 -8.34 -17.60
CA TYR A 118 -11.52 -7.84 -17.39
C TYR A 118 -11.57 -6.31 -17.50
N ALA A 119 -12.78 -5.81 -17.74
CA ALA A 119 -13.12 -4.40 -17.71
C ALA A 119 -14.37 -4.21 -16.86
N PHE A 120 -14.49 -3.08 -16.19
CA PHE A 120 -15.66 -2.71 -15.41
C PHE A 120 -15.95 -1.22 -15.51
N ALA A 121 -17.21 -0.85 -15.35
CA ALA A 121 -17.66 0.53 -15.25
C ALA A 121 -18.72 0.64 -14.16
N HIS A 122 -18.62 1.68 -13.32
CA HIS A 122 -19.59 1.94 -12.27
C HIS A 122 -20.53 3.07 -12.67
N THR A 123 -21.82 2.88 -12.41
CA THR A 123 -22.87 3.90 -12.56
C THR A 123 -23.63 4.06 -11.26
N SER A 124 -23.85 5.30 -10.84
CA SER A 124 -24.82 5.61 -9.78
C SER A 124 -26.20 5.79 -10.41
N THR A 125 -27.19 5.10 -9.85
CA THR A 125 -28.61 5.21 -10.19
C THR A 125 -29.41 5.64 -8.96
N THR A 126 -30.65 6.07 -9.16
CA THR A 126 -31.55 6.50 -8.06
C THR A 126 -31.79 5.37 -7.05
N ASP A 127 -31.70 4.11 -7.49
CA ASP A 127 -31.91 2.90 -6.68
C ASP A 127 -30.61 2.29 -6.11
N GLY A 128 -29.45 2.93 -6.30
CA GLY A 128 -28.15 2.46 -5.78
C GLY A 128 -27.01 2.51 -6.81
N ASN A 129 -25.93 1.77 -6.56
CA ASN A 129 -24.81 1.67 -7.51
C ASN A 129 -24.91 0.37 -8.32
N SER A 130 -24.76 0.47 -9.63
CA SER A 130 -24.64 -0.69 -10.52
C SER A 130 -23.23 -0.75 -11.13
N THR A 131 -22.75 -1.97 -11.35
CA THR A 131 -21.45 -2.22 -11.97
C THR A 131 -21.64 -3.06 -13.21
N ASP A 132 -21.35 -2.49 -14.37
CA ASP A 132 -21.27 -3.26 -15.61
C ASP A 132 -19.87 -3.87 -15.69
N ARG A 133 -19.77 -5.17 -15.98
CA ARG A 133 -18.49 -5.89 -16.06
C ARG A 133 -18.47 -6.80 -17.28
N ALA A 134 -17.32 -6.87 -17.94
CA ALA A 134 -17.02 -7.84 -18.99
C ALA A 134 -15.65 -8.47 -18.74
N GLU A 135 -15.53 -9.76 -18.98
CA GLU A 135 -14.29 -10.52 -18.73
C GLU A 135 -14.02 -11.56 -19.82
N ALA A 136 -12.74 -11.82 -20.06
CA ALA A 136 -12.22 -12.89 -20.91
C ALA A 136 -11.20 -13.64 -20.07
N ILE A 137 -11.70 -14.41 -19.10
CA ILE A 137 -10.91 -15.16 -18.12
C ILE A 137 -11.18 -16.65 -18.35
N ASP A 138 -10.26 -17.27 -19.08
CA ASP A 138 -10.38 -18.64 -19.57
C ASP A 138 -9.54 -19.60 -18.73
N SER A 139 -9.95 -20.87 -18.69
CA SER A 139 -9.06 -21.94 -18.29
C SER A 139 -7.94 -22.10 -19.33
N LEU A 140 -6.69 -22.00 -18.89
CA LEU A 140 -5.53 -22.08 -19.79
C LEU A 140 -4.74 -23.38 -19.52
N PRO A 141 -4.14 -23.98 -20.57
CA PRO A 141 -3.17 -25.05 -20.40
C PRO A 141 -2.02 -24.67 -19.45
N ALA A 142 -1.39 -25.69 -18.87
CA ALA A 142 -0.29 -25.49 -17.93
C ALA A 142 0.85 -24.66 -18.52
N ASP A 143 1.16 -24.95 -19.78
CA ASP A 143 2.09 -24.18 -20.58
C ASP A 143 1.35 -23.67 -21.82
N THR A 144 1.18 -22.36 -21.92
CA THR A 144 0.57 -21.69 -23.08
C THR A 144 1.55 -20.64 -23.55
N ASP A 145 1.87 -20.65 -24.86
CA ASP A 145 2.55 -19.52 -25.48
C ASP A 145 1.62 -18.29 -25.51
N TRP A 146 2.13 -17.12 -25.91
CA TRP A 146 1.36 -15.88 -25.91
C TRP A 146 0.03 -16.02 -26.64
N ARG A 147 -1.06 -15.88 -25.89
CA ARG A 147 -2.44 -15.93 -26.37
C ARG A 147 -3.12 -14.58 -26.11
N ARG A 148 -3.87 -14.10 -27.09
CA ARG A 148 -4.63 -12.86 -26.96
C ARG A 148 -5.94 -13.09 -26.20
N PHE A 149 -6.24 -12.21 -25.25
CA PHE A 149 -7.59 -12.05 -24.69
C PHE A 149 -8.20 -10.72 -25.18
N SER A 150 -9.54 -10.66 -25.26
CA SER A 150 -10.25 -9.44 -25.65
C SER A 150 -11.65 -9.43 -25.05
N VAL A 151 -12.06 -8.29 -24.50
CA VAL A 151 -13.40 -8.03 -23.97
C VAL A 151 -13.94 -6.73 -24.55
N ARG A 152 -15.27 -6.64 -24.65
CA ARG A 152 -15.97 -5.42 -25.07
C ARG A 152 -16.95 -5.03 -23.97
N LEU A 153 -16.85 -3.79 -23.50
CA LEU A 153 -17.74 -3.24 -22.48
C LEU A 153 -18.41 -1.98 -23.03
N PRO A 154 -19.74 -1.98 -23.22
CA PRO A 154 -20.49 -0.75 -23.41
C PRO A 154 -20.40 0.12 -22.16
N VAL A 155 -19.87 1.34 -22.28
CA VAL A 155 -19.72 2.28 -21.17
C VAL A 155 -20.89 3.25 -21.22
N LYS A 156 -21.79 3.17 -20.24
CA LYS A 156 -22.97 4.03 -20.17
C LYS A 156 -22.58 5.52 -20.13
N ALA A 157 -23.43 6.39 -20.68
CA ALA A 157 -23.22 7.83 -20.63
C ALA A 157 -23.15 8.37 -19.18
N THR A 158 -23.81 7.68 -18.25
CA THR A 158 -23.83 8.00 -16.81
C THR A 158 -22.67 7.40 -16.02
N ALA A 159 -21.69 6.74 -16.67
CA ALA A 159 -20.58 6.11 -15.98
C ALA A 159 -19.81 7.14 -15.14
N GLN A 160 -19.48 6.75 -13.90
CA GLN A 160 -18.70 7.52 -12.94
C GLN A 160 -17.26 7.03 -12.82
N SER A 161 -16.98 5.80 -13.21
CA SER A 161 -15.62 5.28 -13.36
C SER A 161 -15.56 4.16 -14.39
N PHE A 162 -14.35 3.90 -14.89
CA PHE A 162 -14.03 2.80 -15.78
C PHE A 162 -12.67 2.24 -15.37
N GLY A 163 -12.53 0.92 -15.34
CA GLY A 163 -11.27 0.27 -15.02
C GLY A 163 -11.05 -1.02 -15.79
N VAL A 164 -9.78 -1.41 -15.83
CA VAL A 164 -9.32 -2.66 -16.45
C VAL A 164 -8.44 -3.41 -15.47
N GLY A 165 -8.44 -4.73 -15.56
CA GLY A 165 -7.56 -5.55 -14.75
C GLY A 165 -7.14 -6.84 -15.41
N LEU A 166 -6.06 -7.39 -14.87
CA LEU A 166 -5.45 -8.66 -15.23
C LEU A 166 -5.62 -9.56 -14.03
N GLN A 167 -6.19 -10.75 -14.25
CA GLN A 167 -6.74 -11.56 -13.18
C GLN A 167 -6.30 -13.01 -13.34
N VAL A 168 -5.92 -13.62 -12.22
CA VAL A 168 -5.52 -15.02 -12.15
C VAL A 168 -6.21 -15.71 -10.97
N PHE A 169 -6.74 -16.89 -11.26
CA PHE A 169 -7.20 -17.87 -10.28
C PHE A 169 -6.38 -19.13 -10.43
N GLY A 170 -5.70 -19.58 -9.38
CA GLY A 170 -4.99 -20.86 -9.35
C GLY A 170 -3.49 -20.73 -9.05
N THR A 171 -2.68 -21.67 -9.54
CA THR A 171 -1.28 -21.84 -9.13
C THR A 171 -0.33 -21.78 -10.33
N GLY A 172 0.97 -21.54 -10.09
CA GLY A 172 2.00 -21.52 -11.14
C GLY A 172 2.39 -20.11 -11.59
N ARG A 173 2.87 -19.97 -12.83
CA ARG A 173 3.33 -18.68 -13.38
C ARG A 173 2.49 -18.23 -14.55
N VAL A 174 2.11 -16.95 -14.53
CA VAL A 174 1.37 -16.28 -15.59
C VAL A 174 2.07 -14.97 -15.93
N TRP A 175 2.23 -14.67 -17.22
CA TRP A 175 2.68 -13.39 -17.71
C TRP A 175 1.57 -12.69 -18.48
N PHE A 176 1.47 -11.37 -18.31
CA PHE A 176 0.60 -10.50 -19.09
C PHE A 176 1.42 -9.39 -19.75
N ASP A 177 1.06 -9.04 -20.98
CA ASP A 177 1.76 -8.01 -21.75
C ASP A 177 0.85 -7.30 -22.76
N ASP A 178 1.26 -6.10 -23.20
CA ASP A 178 0.61 -5.26 -24.22
C ASP A 178 -0.91 -5.14 -24.01
N ALA A 179 -1.32 -4.77 -22.79
CA ALA A 179 -2.71 -4.44 -22.53
C ALA A 179 -3.06 -3.12 -23.25
N GLN A 180 -4.26 -3.07 -23.82
CA GLN A 180 -4.74 -1.97 -24.64
C GLN A 180 -6.21 -1.72 -24.37
N VAL A 181 -6.59 -0.45 -24.31
CA VAL A 181 -7.99 -0.01 -24.35
C VAL A 181 -8.21 0.78 -25.63
N ARG A 182 -9.24 0.42 -26.39
CA ARG A 182 -9.61 1.10 -27.63
C ARG A 182 -11.08 1.50 -27.65
N VAL A 183 -11.34 2.70 -28.15
CA VAL A 183 -12.69 3.23 -28.41
C VAL A 183 -12.71 3.79 -29.82
N ALA A 184 -13.70 3.42 -30.63
CA ALA A 184 -13.80 3.85 -32.03
C ALA A 184 -12.47 3.67 -32.82
N GLY A 185 -11.76 2.56 -32.56
CA GLY A 185 -10.46 2.24 -33.18
C GLY A 185 -9.23 2.94 -32.57
N LYS A 186 -9.41 4.00 -31.78
CA LYS A 186 -8.31 4.79 -31.18
C LYS A 186 -7.90 4.21 -29.83
N ARG A 187 -6.59 4.20 -29.53
CA ARG A 187 -6.08 3.84 -28.20
C ARG A 187 -6.42 4.93 -27.18
N VAL A 188 -6.78 4.52 -25.97
CA VAL A 188 -7.08 5.42 -24.84
C VAL A 188 -6.15 5.05 -23.68
N GLY A 189 -5.76 6.05 -22.89
CA GLY A 189 -4.94 5.83 -21.69
C GLY A 189 -3.45 5.64 -21.96
N THR A 190 -2.97 6.02 -23.14
CA THR A 190 -1.55 6.02 -23.50
C THR A 190 -0.84 7.32 -23.10
N GLU A 191 -1.60 8.39 -22.92
CA GLU A 191 -1.07 9.70 -22.52
C GLU A 191 -0.80 9.75 -21.01
N PRO A 192 0.20 10.54 -20.57
CA PRO A 192 0.35 10.87 -19.16
C PRO A 192 -0.93 11.50 -18.59
N LEU A 193 -1.24 11.18 -17.33
CA LEU A 193 -2.43 11.65 -16.65
C LEU A 193 -2.15 12.94 -15.89
N PRO A 194 -2.83 14.05 -16.20
CA PRO A 194 -2.69 15.27 -15.41
C PRO A 194 -3.17 15.08 -13.97
N GLY A 195 -2.53 15.78 -13.03
CA GLY A 195 -2.84 15.67 -11.61
C GLY A 195 -2.12 14.50 -10.92
N THR A 196 -1.26 13.75 -11.60
CA THR A 196 -0.46 12.67 -10.99
C THR A 196 0.95 13.09 -10.62
N GLU A 197 1.27 14.38 -10.69
CA GLU A 197 2.63 14.88 -10.53
C GLU A 197 3.12 14.81 -9.09
N GLY A 198 2.19 14.90 -8.14
CA GLY A 198 2.43 14.62 -6.74
C GLY A 198 2.99 13.22 -6.45
N LEU A 199 2.82 12.25 -7.36
CA LEU A 199 3.33 10.89 -7.18
C LEU A 199 4.86 10.79 -7.17
N PHE A 200 5.54 11.76 -7.80
CA PHE A 200 7.00 11.75 -7.93
C PHE A 200 7.67 12.89 -7.16
N LEU A 201 6.90 13.63 -6.36
CA LEU A 201 7.47 14.62 -5.44
C LEU A 201 8.14 13.94 -4.26
N THR A 202 9.21 14.54 -3.75
CA THR A 202 9.78 14.13 -2.47
C THR A 202 8.82 14.47 -1.32
N ALA A 203 8.91 13.74 -0.21
CA ALA A 203 8.09 14.03 0.97
C ALA A 203 8.29 15.48 1.49
N ALA A 204 9.50 16.03 1.37
CA ALA A 204 9.78 17.42 1.73
C ALA A 204 9.00 18.42 0.85
N GLU A 205 9.00 18.23 -0.46
CA GLU A 205 8.27 19.09 -1.40
C GLU A 205 6.75 19.02 -1.20
N ALA A 206 6.22 17.83 -0.92
CA ALA A 206 4.79 17.65 -0.60
C ALA A 206 4.37 18.28 0.74
N LEU A 207 5.32 18.48 1.67
CA LEU A 207 5.08 19.06 3.00
C LEU A 207 5.31 20.56 3.08
N THR A 208 6.04 21.15 2.12
CA THR A 208 6.26 22.60 2.05
C THR A 208 5.59 23.19 0.80
N PRO A 209 4.24 23.22 0.73
CA PRO A 209 3.57 23.55 -0.52
C PRO A 209 3.57 25.05 -0.81
N ASN A 210 3.83 25.42 -2.07
CA ASN A 210 3.96 26.81 -2.54
C ASN A 210 2.62 27.40 -2.98
N TRP A 211 1.60 27.31 -2.11
CA TRP A 211 0.22 27.66 -2.44
C TRP A 211 -0.03 29.17 -2.55
N ASP A 212 0.84 29.99 -1.95
CA ASP A 212 0.88 31.44 -2.09
C ASP A 212 1.79 31.91 -3.23
N PHE A 213 2.49 30.99 -3.91
CA PHE A 213 3.42 31.26 -5.01
C PHE A 213 4.57 32.21 -4.68
N GLU A 214 4.86 32.42 -3.39
CA GLU A 214 5.90 33.33 -2.92
C GLU A 214 7.30 32.71 -2.96
N ARG A 215 7.43 31.40 -3.11
CA ARG A 215 8.72 30.72 -3.28
C ARG A 215 9.06 30.53 -4.75
N ARG A 216 10.35 30.52 -5.09
CA ARG A 216 10.80 30.05 -6.41
C ARG A 216 10.48 28.56 -6.49
N LEU A 217 9.84 28.14 -7.57
CA LEU A 217 9.57 26.72 -7.82
C LEU A 217 10.93 25.98 -7.81
N PRO A 218 11.08 24.85 -7.11
CA PRO A 218 12.23 23.98 -7.32
C PRO A 218 12.28 23.59 -8.81
N SER A 219 13.46 23.19 -9.30
CA SER A 219 13.75 22.92 -10.72
C SER A 219 13.06 21.66 -11.29
N LEU A 220 11.83 21.41 -10.90
CA LEU A 220 10.78 20.83 -11.73
C LEU A 220 9.84 22.00 -12.06
N ALA A 221 10.06 22.64 -13.22
CA ALA A 221 9.09 23.59 -13.77
C ALA A 221 7.70 22.95 -13.64
N LEU A 222 6.70 23.69 -13.14
CA LEU A 222 5.34 23.17 -12.99
C LEU A 222 4.99 22.40 -14.26
N PRO A 223 4.76 21.08 -14.20
CA PRO A 223 4.55 20.28 -15.38
C PRO A 223 3.29 20.79 -16.08
N ALA A 224 3.52 21.57 -17.13
CA ALA A 224 2.49 22.07 -18.01
C ALA A 224 2.46 21.14 -19.22
N PRO A 225 1.28 20.69 -19.67
CA PRO A 225 1.19 19.97 -20.93
C PRO A 225 1.70 20.88 -22.05
N ALA A 226 2.18 20.29 -23.15
CA ALA A 226 2.77 21.02 -24.29
C ALA A 226 1.91 22.15 -24.86
N GLN A 227 0.62 22.17 -24.52
CA GLN A 227 -0.36 23.12 -24.99
C GLN A 227 -0.71 24.19 -23.92
N ALA A 228 0.12 24.37 -22.89
CA ALA A 228 -0.02 25.39 -21.86
C ALA A 228 1.34 25.84 -21.33
N THR A 229 1.38 27.03 -20.71
CA THR A 229 2.55 27.53 -19.97
C THR A 229 2.19 27.86 -18.54
N ALA A 230 3.15 27.72 -17.63
CA ALA A 230 3.02 28.09 -16.23
C ALA A 230 4.26 28.89 -15.81
N THR A 231 4.06 30.12 -15.34
CA THR A 231 5.13 31.05 -14.98
C THR A 231 4.79 31.83 -13.72
N LEU A 232 5.79 32.21 -12.93
CA LEU A 232 5.58 33.16 -11.83
C LEU A 232 5.68 34.59 -12.37
N ALA A 233 4.68 35.41 -12.07
CA ALA A 233 4.62 36.82 -12.40
C ALA A 233 4.51 37.68 -11.13
N SER A 234 4.74 38.98 -11.25
CA SER A 234 4.82 39.92 -10.11
C SER A 234 4.10 41.25 -10.35
N ALA A 235 3.40 41.40 -11.48
CA ALA A 235 2.67 42.61 -11.81
C ALA A 235 1.30 42.64 -11.10
N GLN A 236 1.18 43.48 -10.06
CA GLN A 236 -0.04 43.65 -9.27
C GLN A 236 -0.56 42.32 -8.68
N PRO A 237 0.22 41.65 -7.81
CA PRO A 237 -0.22 40.45 -7.13
C PRO A 237 -1.41 40.75 -6.21
N GLN A 238 -2.24 39.74 -5.92
CA GLN A 238 -3.28 39.86 -4.91
C GLN A 238 -2.68 39.75 -3.50
N HIS A 239 -1.66 38.91 -3.34
CA HIS A 239 -0.95 38.67 -2.10
C HIS A 239 0.57 38.69 -2.32
N GLY A 240 1.32 39.21 -1.35
CA GLY A 240 2.78 39.13 -1.39
C GLY A 240 3.42 39.88 -2.57
N ARG A 241 4.31 39.20 -3.30
CA ARG A 241 5.14 39.73 -4.37
C ARG A 241 4.92 39.02 -5.70
N ARG A 242 4.34 37.82 -5.70
CA ARG A 242 4.25 36.97 -6.89
C ARG A 242 2.93 36.20 -6.93
N TYR A 243 2.55 35.78 -8.13
CA TYR A 243 1.41 34.93 -8.38
C TYR A 243 1.71 33.98 -9.55
N LEU A 244 0.89 32.94 -9.70
CA LEU A 244 1.00 32.00 -10.82
C LEU A 244 0.22 32.50 -12.03
N ARG A 245 0.90 32.68 -13.16
CA ARG A 245 0.31 32.97 -14.47
C ARG A 245 0.33 31.73 -15.35
N LEU A 246 -0.85 31.37 -15.84
CA LEU A 246 -1.08 30.24 -16.73
C LEU A 246 -1.62 30.74 -18.07
N ALA A 247 -1.09 30.25 -19.19
CA ALA A 247 -1.60 30.60 -20.52
C ALA A 247 -1.80 29.36 -21.39
N ARG A 248 -2.97 29.27 -22.02
CA ARG A 248 -3.30 28.24 -23.00
C ARG A 248 -2.59 28.53 -24.33
N LEU A 249 -1.86 27.55 -24.85
CA LEU A 249 -1.25 27.61 -26.19
C LEU A 249 -2.18 26.95 -27.21
N GLY A 250 -2.66 27.73 -28.18
CA GLY A 250 -3.54 27.25 -29.26
C GLY A 250 -4.99 26.94 -28.84
N SER A 251 -5.85 26.68 -29.83
CA SER A 251 -7.30 26.44 -29.65
C SER A 251 -7.75 25.00 -29.94
N ALA A 252 -6.87 24.15 -30.46
CA ALA A 252 -7.22 22.77 -30.82
C ALA A 252 -7.11 21.80 -29.64
N GLY A 253 -8.05 20.85 -29.55
CA GLY A 253 -8.04 19.78 -28.56
C GLY A 253 -8.72 20.13 -27.22
N PRO A 254 -8.85 19.16 -26.31
CA PRO A 254 -9.49 19.37 -25.00
C PRO A 254 -8.69 20.33 -24.12
N PRO A 255 -9.34 21.03 -23.18
CA PRO A 255 -8.68 21.97 -22.28
C PRO A 255 -7.64 21.24 -21.42
N PRO A 256 -6.37 21.71 -21.40
CA PRO A 256 -5.31 21.09 -20.65
C PRO A 256 -5.54 21.33 -19.16
N ALA A 257 -5.28 20.31 -18.34
CA ALA A 257 -5.17 20.48 -16.90
C ALA A 257 -3.71 20.80 -16.54
N VAL A 258 -3.47 21.98 -15.97
CA VAL A 258 -2.16 22.41 -15.49
C VAL A 258 -2.07 22.16 -14.00
N TYR A 259 -1.03 21.45 -13.55
CA TYR A 259 -0.80 21.16 -12.14
C TYR A 259 -0.51 22.44 -11.34
N LEU A 260 -1.17 22.57 -10.19
CA LEU A 260 -1.00 23.70 -9.26
C LEU A 260 -0.19 23.32 -8.02
N GLY A 261 -0.28 22.07 -7.58
CA GLY A 261 0.40 21.59 -6.37
C GLY A 261 -0.25 20.34 -5.78
N THR A 262 0.39 19.79 -4.74
CA THR A 262 -0.11 18.62 -4.00
C THR A 262 -0.21 18.95 -2.53
N LEU A 263 -1.39 18.67 -1.96
CA LEU A 263 -1.73 18.83 -0.57
C LEU A 263 -1.71 17.46 0.11
N ARG A 264 -0.83 17.25 1.09
CA ARG A 264 -0.88 16.02 1.88
C ARG A 264 -2.17 15.97 2.70
N LEU A 265 -2.80 14.80 2.76
CA LEU A 265 -3.98 14.57 3.58
C LEU A 265 -3.54 13.83 4.84
N ASP A 266 -3.98 14.29 6.02
CA ASP A 266 -3.77 13.62 7.30
C ASP A 266 -5.11 13.12 7.88
N SER A 267 -5.08 12.43 9.01
CA SER A 267 -6.30 11.86 9.61
C SER A 267 -7.35 12.92 10.00
N ALA A 268 -7.00 14.20 10.11
CA ALA A 268 -7.93 15.24 10.53
C ALA A 268 -8.92 15.64 9.43
N ILE A 269 -8.63 15.35 8.15
CA ILE A 269 -9.44 15.73 6.99
C ILE A 269 -10.29 14.57 6.41
N ILE A 270 -10.01 13.34 6.81
CA ILE A 270 -10.66 12.14 6.25
C ILE A 270 -12.14 12.14 6.60
N GLY A 271 -13.00 11.88 5.61
CA GLY A 271 -14.46 11.92 5.77
C GLY A 271 -15.05 13.33 5.88
N LYS A 272 -14.24 14.38 5.73
CA LYS A 272 -14.68 15.78 5.85
C LYS A 272 -14.69 16.51 4.51
N THR A 273 -15.26 17.70 4.51
CA THR A 273 -15.25 18.61 3.38
C THR A 273 -14.06 19.56 3.46
N LEU A 274 -13.16 19.46 2.48
CA LEU A 274 -12.08 20.40 2.25
C LEU A 274 -12.58 21.59 1.44
N GLN A 275 -12.44 22.79 1.98
CA GLN A 275 -12.65 24.02 1.23
C GLN A 275 -11.33 24.48 0.60
N VAL A 276 -11.32 24.65 -0.72
CA VAL A 276 -10.22 25.25 -1.49
C VAL A 276 -10.60 26.69 -1.78
N GLN A 277 -9.80 27.62 -1.29
CA GLN A 277 -10.02 29.06 -1.42
C GLN A 277 -8.85 29.71 -2.14
N GLY A 278 -9.08 30.85 -2.77
CA GLY A 278 -8.00 31.64 -3.36
C GLY A 278 -8.52 32.82 -4.15
N TYR A 279 -7.61 33.43 -4.91
CA TYR A 279 -7.92 34.54 -5.79
C TYR A 279 -7.51 34.19 -7.21
N TRP A 280 -8.31 34.66 -8.17
CA TRP A 280 -8.00 34.46 -9.57
C TRP A 280 -8.45 35.66 -10.40
N ARG A 281 -7.89 35.81 -11.59
CA ARG A 281 -8.36 36.71 -12.64
C ARG A 281 -8.08 36.09 -14.00
N GLN A 282 -8.80 36.55 -15.00
CA GLN A 282 -8.59 36.16 -16.38
C GLN A 282 -8.30 37.39 -17.23
N THR A 283 -7.19 37.31 -17.96
CA THR A 283 -6.79 38.28 -18.97
C THR A 283 -6.76 37.58 -20.32
N GLY A 284 -7.02 38.30 -21.41
CA GLY A 284 -7.08 37.72 -22.75
C GLY A 284 -8.50 37.44 -23.28
N PRO A 285 -8.60 36.87 -24.50
CA PRO A 285 -9.81 36.91 -25.30
C PRO A 285 -10.90 35.89 -24.90
N SER A 286 -10.61 34.97 -23.98
CA SER A 286 -11.56 33.92 -23.59
C SER A 286 -12.64 34.46 -22.67
N SER A 287 -13.91 34.18 -22.98
CA SER A 287 -15.08 34.48 -22.12
C SER A 287 -15.50 33.31 -21.23
N SER A 288 -14.88 32.14 -21.40
CA SER A 288 -15.14 30.96 -20.56
C SER A 288 -14.27 30.97 -19.31
N ALA A 289 -14.87 30.69 -18.15
CA ALA A 289 -14.13 30.51 -16.90
C ALA A 289 -13.36 29.18 -16.92
N PRO A 290 -12.16 29.11 -16.31
CA PRO A 290 -11.46 27.87 -16.08
C PRO A 290 -12.15 27.05 -14.97
N ALA A 291 -11.86 25.76 -14.93
CA ALA A 291 -12.38 24.86 -13.90
C ALA A 291 -11.23 24.26 -13.09
N LEU A 292 -11.35 24.28 -11.78
CA LEU A 292 -10.47 23.48 -10.94
C LEU A 292 -10.78 21.99 -11.13
N ALA A 293 -9.77 21.17 -10.97
CA ALA A 293 -9.88 19.72 -10.98
C ALA A 293 -8.90 19.16 -9.96
N TYR A 294 -9.21 17.98 -9.43
CA TYR A 294 -8.33 17.34 -8.46
C TYR A 294 -8.21 15.85 -8.71
N THR A 295 -7.12 15.28 -8.24
CA THR A 295 -6.89 13.85 -8.22
C THR A 295 -6.56 13.44 -6.79
N LEU A 296 -7.34 12.50 -6.25
CA LEU A 296 -7.01 11.87 -4.97
C LEU A 296 -5.90 10.85 -5.21
N LEU A 297 -4.82 11.01 -4.45
CA LEU A 297 -3.67 10.14 -4.45
C LEU A 297 -3.72 9.27 -3.19
N SER A 298 -3.71 7.98 -3.41
CA SER A 298 -3.73 6.96 -2.39
C SER A 298 -2.31 6.40 -2.22
N THR A 299 -1.83 6.26 -0.99
CA THR A 299 -0.72 5.34 -0.69
C THR A 299 -1.33 4.10 -0.10
N ASP A 300 -1.13 2.96 -0.76
CA ASP A 300 -1.43 1.69 -0.12
C ASP A 300 -0.45 1.47 1.03
N ARG A 301 -0.92 1.63 2.27
CA ARG A 301 -0.34 1.03 3.46
C ARG A 301 -1.42 0.26 4.22
N GLY A 302 -2.32 -0.39 3.48
CA GLY A 302 -3.38 -1.19 4.07
C GLY A 302 -2.81 -2.46 4.70
N SER A 303 -3.03 -2.60 6.00
CA SER A 303 -2.86 -3.81 6.83
C SER A 303 -3.80 -4.97 6.45
N ASP A 304 -4.32 -4.99 5.22
CA ASP A 304 -5.15 -6.07 4.73
C ASP A 304 -4.25 -7.20 4.26
N TYR A 305 -4.53 -8.42 4.70
CA TYR A 305 -3.80 -9.67 4.40
C TYR A 305 -3.60 -9.97 2.90
N TYR A 306 -4.17 -9.15 2.02
CA TYR A 306 -4.11 -9.23 0.55
C TYR A 306 -3.35 -8.08 -0.14
N ASN A 307 -2.81 -7.11 0.59
CA ASN A 307 -2.28 -5.87 -0.01
C ASN A 307 -0.90 -5.43 0.52
N ASP A 308 0.09 -6.29 0.32
CA ASP A 308 1.47 -6.04 0.74
C ASP A 308 2.26 -5.29 -0.36
N SER A 309 2.03 -3.99 -0.52
CA SER A 309 2.94 -3.13 -1.27
C SER A 309 3.34 -1.94 -0.40
N PRO A 310 4.61 -1.86 0.07
CA PRO A 310 5.04 -0.77 0.93
C PRO A 310 5.00 0.62 0.26
N THR A 311 4.76 0.70 -1.06
CA THR A 311 4.78 1.94 -1.84
C THR A 311 3.97 1.89 -3.17
N SER A 312 2.80 1.23 -3.23
CA SER A 312 1.92 1.47 -4.40
C SER A 312 1.15 2.76 -4.19
N TRP A 313 1.46 3.75 -5.01
CA TRP A 313 0.53 4.85 -5.19
C TRP A 313 -0.61 4.40 -6.09
N GLY A 314 -1.81 4.89 -5.82
CA GLY A 314 -2.97 4.83 -6.71
C GLY A 314 -3.50 6.23 -6.93
N ALA A 315 -4.00 6.54 -8.11
CA ALA A 315 -4.66 7.80 -8.38
C ALA A 315 -6.07 7.52 -8.89
N GLY A 316 -7.06 8.27 -8.38
CA GLY A 316 -8.37 8.32 -9.01
C GLY A 316 -8.29 8.96 -10.41
N GLY A 317 -9.39 8.89 -11.16
CA GLY A 317 -9.53 9.77 -12.33
C GLY A 317 -9.54 11.24 -11.91
N LEU A 318 -9.09 12.13 -12.81
CA LEU A 318 -9.12 13.58 -12.60
C LEU A 318 -10.57 14.06 -12.43
N GLN A 319 -10.94 14.40 -11.19
CA GLN A 319 -12.28 14.82 -10.82
C GLN A 319 -12.51 16.29 -11.18
N PRO A 320 -13.61 16.62 -11.87
CA PRO A 320 -13.96 18.02 -12.14
C PRO A 320 -14.51 18.69 -10.87
N LEU A 321 -14.25 19.98 -10.72
CA LEU A 321 -14.99 20.87 -9.82
C LEU A 321 -15.82 21.86 -10.64
N PRO A 322 -16.80 22.54 -10.02
CA PRO A 322 -17.50 23.64 -10.67
C PRO A 322 -16.51 24.67 -11.26
N ALA A 323 -16.91 25.31 -12.36
CA ALA A 323 -16.15 26.41 -12.93
C ALA A 323 -15.96 27.51 -11.88
N LEU A 324 -14.86 28.26 -12.00
CA LEU A 324 -14.67 29.46 -11.18
C LEU A 324 -15.80 30.48 -11.49
N PRO A 325 -16.01 31.48 -10.60
CA PRO A 325 -16.97 32.57 -10.81
C PRO A 325 -16.81 33.30 -12.17
N ALA A 326 -17.61 34.33 -12.42
CA ALA A 326 -17.54 35.05 -13.70
C ALA A 326 -16.11 35.56 -13.99
N PRO A 327 -15.56 35.35 -15.22
CA PRO A 327 -14.21 35.79 -15.56
C PRO A 327 -14.13 37.30 -15.68
N GLY A 328 -12.97 37.85 -15.33
CA GLY A 328 -12.68 39.27 -15.48
C GLY A 328 -11.23 39.63 -15.18
N PRO A 329 -10.79 40.85 -15.54
CA PRO A 329 -9.41 41.30 -15.35
C PRO A 329 -9.08 41.64 -13.89
N GLN A 330 -10.09 41.74 -13.02
CA GLN A 330 -9.94 42.02 -11.60
C GLN A 330 -9.79 40.74 -10.78
N TRP A 331 -8.98 40.80 -9.72
CA TRP A 331 -8.85 39.71 -8.76
C TRP A 331 -10.19 39.43 -8.09
N THR A 332 -10.67 38.21 -8.22
CA THR A 332 -11.92 37.74 -7.64
C THR A 332 -11.61 36.58 -6.70
N ALA A 333 -12.18 36.61 -5.49
CA ALA A 333 -12.06 35.50 -4.56
C ALA A 333 -12.94 34.32 -5.03
N PHE A 334 -12.49 33.10 -4.77
CA PHE A 334 -13.29 31.90 -4.97
C PHE A 334 -13.17 30.97 -3.76
N ALA A 335 -14.20 30.14 -3.57
CA ALA A 335 -14.19 29.04 -2.63
C ALA A 335 -14.96 27.86 -3.22
N LEU A 336 -14.30 26.71 -3.34
CA LEU A 336 -14.90 25.46 -3.81
C LEU A 336 -14.72 24.38 -2.74
N THR A 337 -15.57 23.36 -2.77
CA THR A 337 -15.55 22.26 -1.79
C THR A 337 -15.20 20.95 -2.45
N ILE A 338 -14.33 20.18 -1.81
CA ILE A 338 -13.96 18.82 -2.16
C ILE A 338 -14.36 17.92 -0.99
N THR A 339 -15.21 16.92 -1.25
CA THR A 339 -15.51 15.88 -0.25
C THR A 339 -14.37 14.87 -0.25
N VAL A 340 -13.67 14.75 0.89
CA VAL A 340 -12.63 13.74 1.06
C VAL A 340 -13.32 12.47 1.57
N PRO A 341 -13.32 11.37 0.81
CA PRO A 341 -14.04 10.17 1.22
C PRO A 341 -13.42 9.57 2.48
N ASN A 342 -14.25 8.90 3.27
CA ASN A 342 -13.81 8.20 4.48
C ASN A 342 -13.16 6.86 4.13
N ASP A 343 -12.02 6.91 3.45
CA ASP A 343 -11.20 5.74 3.08
C ASP A 343 -9.85 5.82 3.81
N TYR A 344 -9.93 5.63 5.13
CA TYR A 344 -8.89 5.95 6.12
C TYR A 344 -7.54 5.29 5.84
N PHE A 345 -7.51 4.13 5.19
CA PHE A 345 -6.29 3.35 4.99
C PHE A 345 -5.56 3.62 3.67
N ARG A 346 -6.11 4.50 2.82
CA ARG A 346 -5.67 4.62 1.42
C ARG A 346 -5.24 6.03 1.05
N LEU A 347 -5.96 7.07 1.46
CA LEU A 347 -5.67 8.44 0.99
C LEU A 347 -4.40 9.04 1.61
N ALA A 348 -3.51 9.54 0.77
CA ALA A 348 -2.24 10.15 1.18
C ALA A 348 -2.13 11.63 0.81
N ALA A 349 -2.68 12.01 -0.35
CA ALA A 349 -2.57 13.36 -0.85
C ALA A 349 -3.70 13.70 -1.83
N LEU A 350 -3.87 14.99 -2.06
CA LEU A 350 -4.74 15.56 -3.09
C LEU A 350 -3.88 16.41 -4.01
N SER A 351 -3.92 16.10 -5.30
CA SER A 351 -3.28 16.90 -6.33
C SER A 351 -4.31 17.84 -6.94
N LEU A 352 -3.97 19.12 -7.08
CA LEU A 352 -4.85 20.15 -7.62
C LEU A 352 -4.34 20.61 -8.98
N SER A 353 -5.25 20.76 -9.94
CA SER A 353 -4.97 21.19 -11.30
C SER A 353 -6.03 22.20 -11.77
N LEU A 354 -5.68 23.03 -12.76
CA LEU A 354 -6.59 23.98 -13.39
C LEU A 354 -6.78 23.65 -14.88
N ARG A 355 -8.02 23.47 -15.32
CA ARG A 355 -8.38 23.27 -16.72
C ARG A 355 -8.51 24.61 -17.43
N LEU A 356 -7.68 24.84 -18.45
CA LEU A 356 -7.63 26.11 -19.18
C LEU A 356 -8.48 26.07 -20.45
N PRO A 357 -9.48 26.96 -20.62
CA PRO A 357 -10.21 27.06 -21.87
C PRO A 357 -9.34 27.64 -23.00
N ALA A 358 -9.79 27.48 -24.24
CA ALA A 358 -9.12 28.03 -25.41
C ALA A 358 -8.88 29.54 -25.26
N GLY A 359 -7.63 29.98 -25.50
CA GLY A 359 -7.23 31.38 -25.43
C GLY A 359 -7.19 32.01 -24.03
N ALA A 360 -7.34 31.23 -22.95
CA ALA A 360 -7.32 31.76 -21.60
C ALA A 360 -5.90 32.11 -21.13
N VAL A 361 -5.75 33.29 -20.51
CA VAL A 361 -4.60 33.63 -19.65
C VAL A 361 -5.14 33.86 -18.25
N VAL A 362 -4.84 32.93 -17.35
CA VAL A 362 -5.40 32.89 -16.00
C VAL A 362 -4.28 33.16 -15.01
N ASP A 363 -4.52 34.11 -14.11
CA ASP A 363 -3.66 34.36 -12.97
C ASP A 363 -4.34 33.79 -11.72
N VAL A 364 -3.60 33.06 -10.89
CA VAL A 364 -4.05 32.46 -9.63
C VAL A 364 -3.10 32.87 -8.51
N ASP A 365 -3.65 33.22 -7.36
CA ASP A 365 -2.87 33.69 -6.21
C ASP A 365 -3.47 33.19 -4.88
N ASN A 366 -2.61 33.05 -3.87
CA ASN A 366 -2.97 32.88 -2.46
C ASN A 366 -3.96 31.73 -2.22
N LEU A 367 -3.65 30.54 -2.72
CA LEU A 367 -4.45 29.34 -2.48
C LEU A 367 -4.39 28.96 -0.99
N ARG A 368 -5.55 28.73 -0.40
CA ARG A 368 -5.72 28.37 1.01
C ARG A 368 -6.69 27.21 1.14
N PHE A 369 -6.54 26.49 2.23
CA PHE A 369 -7.36 25.32 2.51
C PHE A 369 -8.00 25.48 3.89
N ALA A 370 -9.25 25.05 4.01
CA ALA A 370 -9.95 25.03 5.28
C ALA A 370 -10.77 23.75 5.45
N VAL A 371 -10.92 23.31 6.69
CA VAL A 371 -11.76 22.17 7.08
C VAL A 371 -12.61 22.65 8.24
N ASP A 372 -13.93 22.44 8.17
CA ASP A 372 -14.89 22.90 9.17
C ASP A 372 -14.75 24.41 9.51
N GLY A 373 -14.45 25.24 8.49
CA GLY A 373 -14.26 26.68 8.64
C GLY A 373 -12.93 27.12 9.27
N LYS A 374 -12.03 26.18 9.62
CA LYS A 374 -10.70 26.47 10.17
C LYS A 374 -9.60 26.28 9.12
N PRO A 375 -8.56 27.12 9.10
CA PRO A 375 -7.42 26.93 8.22
C PRO A 375 -6.82 25.52 8.37
N TYR A 376 -6.64 24.84 7.25
CA TYR A 376 -6.01 23.53 7.17
C TYR A 376 -4.64 23.68 6.52
N VAL A 377 -3.61 23.36 7.29
CA VAL A 377 -2.24 23.19 6.82
C VAL A 377 -1.85 21.79 7.24
N PRO A 378 -1.47 20.90 6.31
CA PRO A 378 -1.09 19.54 6.67
C PRO A 378 0.02 19.59 7.70
N ALA A 379 -0.19 18.95 8.85
CA ALA A 379 0.87 18.91 9.85
C ALA A 379 2.04 18.10 9.26
N PRO A 380 3.30 18.59 9.35
CA PRO A 380 4.42 17.70 9.12
C PRO A 380 4.31 16.54 10.12
N PRO A 381 4.78 15.32 9.77
CA PRO A 381 4.86 14.27 10.76
C PRO A 381 5.65 14.83 11.95
N PRO A 382 5.15 14.67 13.20
CA PRO A 382 5.80 15.26 14.35
C PRO A 382 7.24 14.78 14.40
N THR A 383 8.16 15.69 14.09
CA THR A 383 9.59 15.44 14.20
C THR A 383 9.99 16.11 15.49
N PRO A 384 10.39 15.36 16.54
CA PRO A 384 10.92 15.99 17.73
C PRO A 384 12.06 16.94 17.33
N PRO A 385 12.13 18.15 17.89
CA PRO A 385 13.19 19.09 17.54
C PRO A 385 14.54 18.42 17.78
N ALA A 386 15.54 18.75 16.94
CA ALA A 386 16.90 18.31 17.20
C ALA A 386 17.32 18.80 18.59
N PRO A 387 18.12 18.02 19.36
CA PRO A 387 18.62 18.45 20.65
C PRO A 387 19.33 19.79 20.51
N THR A 388 19.07 20.71 21.44
CA THR A 388 19.84 21.95 21.60
C THR A 388 21.31 21.63 21.85
N ALA A 389 22.21 22.61 21.65
CA ALA A 389 23.63 22.42 21.92
C ALA A 389 23.91 21.98 23.37
N ALA A 390 23.14 22.50 24.34
CA ALA A 390 23.23 22.12 25.74
C ALA A 390 22.78 20.67 25.97
N GLU A 391 21.65 20.25 25.38
CA GLU A 391 21.18 18.87 25.46
C GLU A 391 22.14 17.90 24.76
N ALA A 392 22.68 18.27 23.60
CA ALA A 392 23.69 17.47 22.90
C ALA A 392 24.98 17.32 23.72
N ALA A 393 25.43 18.39 24.39
CA ALA A 393 26.58 18.34 25.28
C ALA A 393 26.31 17.41 26.47
N TRP A 394 25.15 17.54 27.11
CA TRP A 394 24.73 16.65 28.20
C TRP A 394 24.62 15.19 27.74
N LEU A 395 23.99 14.92 26.59
CA LEU A 395 23.88 13.57 26.01
C LEU A 395 25.25 12.92 25.83
N ARG A 396 26.26 13.65 25.36
CA ARG A 396 27.63 13.11 25.23
C ARG A 396 28.24 12.69 26.57
N THR A 397 27.80 13.24 27.70
CA THR A 397 28.27 12.84 29.03
C THR A 397 27.59 11.57 29.56
N VAL A 398 26.35 11.31 29.15
CA VAL A 398 25.53 10.20 29.68
C VAL A 398 25.45 9.00 28.73
N LEU A 399 25.56 9.21 27.43
CA LEU A 399 25.46 8.16 26.41
C LEU A 399 26.64 7.18 26.52
N LYS A 400 26.32 5.88 26.45
CA LYS A 400 27.31 4.81 26.41
C LYS A 400 27.46 4.35 24.95
N PRO A 401 28.66 4.44 24.36
CA PRO A 401 28.86 4.07 22.96
C PRO A 401 28.72 2.56 22.79
N LEU A 402 27.95 2.15 21.78
CA LEU A 402 27.79 0.75 21.39
C LEU A 402 28.48 0.50 20.04
N ARG A 403 29.09 -0.66 19.87
CA ARG A 403 29.86 -1.06 18.68
C ARG A 403 29.13 -2.18 17.91
N PRO A 404 28.42 -1.91 16.80
CA PRO A 404 27.50 -2.88 16.17
C PRO A 404 28.10 -4.24 15.81
N LYS A 405 29.41 -4.27 15.51
CA LYS A 405 30.15 -5.47 15.06
C LYS A 405 31.28 -5.88 16.01
N ALA A 406 31.25 -5.47 17.28
CA ALA A 406 32.27 -5.92 18.21
C ALA A 406 32.16 -7.45 18.43
N PRO A 407 33.30 -8.17 18.47
CA PRO A 407 33.34 -9.63 18.56
C PRO A 407 32.92 -10.16 19.95
N ASP A 408 32.95 -9.30 20.96
CA ASP A 408 32.55 -9.58 22.35
C ASP A 408 31.28 -8.80 22.73
N PHE A 409 30.91 -8.84 24.02
CA PHE A 409 29.78 -8.09 24.58
C PHE A 409 30.20 -6.99 25.57
N GLN A 410 31.46 -6.55 25.58
CA GLN A 410 31.96 -5.63 26.61
C GLN A 410 31.25 -4.28 26.61
N ASP A 411 30.92 -3.77 25.43
CA ASP A 411 30.16 -2.53 25.24
C ASP A 411 28.69 -2.66 25.69
N LEU A 412 28.17 -3.89 25.87
CA LEU A 412 26.83 -4.15 26.42
C LEU A 412 26.82 -4.33 27.94
N ALA A 413 27.97 -4.34 28.62
CA ALA A 413 28.03 -4.45 30.08
C ALA A 413 27.22 -3.36 30.82
N PRO A 414 27.25 -2.07 30.40
CA PRO A 414 26.39 -1.05 31.00
C PRO A 414 24.89 -1.35 30.86
N LEU A 415 24.49 -1.98 29.76
CA LEU A 415 23.11 -2.42 29.55
C LEU A 415 22.73 -3.55 30.50
N GLY A 416 23.65 -4.48 30.78
CA GLY A 416 23.45 -5.49 31.83
C GLY A 416 23.17 -4.86 33.19
N GLY A 417 23.91 -3.79 33.54
CA GLY A 417 23.66 -3.01 34.75
C GLY A 417 22.28 -2.36 34.80
N LEU A 418 21.77 -1.88 33.67
CA LEU A 418 20.41 -1.32 33.55
C LEU A 418 19.32 -2.38 33.64
N VAL A 419 19.55 -3.57 33.07
CA VAL A 419 18.62 -4.71 33.15
C VAL A 419 18.49 -5.17 34.61
N GLY A 420 19.61 -5.26 35.34
CA GLY A 420 19.60 -5.59 36.77
C GLY A 420 18.85 -6.90 37.06
N PRO A 421 17.99 -6.96 38.10
CA PRO A 421 17.24 -8.16 38.46
C PRO A 421 15.95 -8.36 37.65
N ALA A 422 15.74 -7.61 36.55
CA ALA A 422 14.51 -7.70 35.77
C ALA A 422 14.31 -9.11 35.19
N GLN A 423 13.11 -9.67 35.35
CA GLN A 423 12.75 -10.98 34.80
C GLN A 423 12.23 -10.90 33.36
N VAL A 424 11.77 -9.73 32.94
CA VAL A 424 11.23 -9.46 31.60
C VAL A 424 11.84 -8.17 31.08
N VAL A 425 12.38 -8.22 29.86
CA VAL A 425 12.97 -7.06 29.18
C VAL A 425 12.29 -6.89 27.82
N GLY A 426 11.63 -5.75 27.62
CA GLY A 426 11.05 -5.38 26.34
C GLY A 426 12.10 -4.84 25.37
N VAL A 427 12.18 -5.39 24.16
CA VAL A 427 13.14 -4.96 23.12
C VAL A 427 12.40 -4.41 21.89
N GLY A 428 12.16 -3.10 21.89
CA GLY A 428 11.51 -2.39 20.77
C GLY A 428 12.38 -2.26 19.51
N ALA A 429 11.80 -1.74 18.43
CA ALA A 429 12.50 -1.25 17.25
C ALA A 429 11.85 0.03 16.76
N VAL A 430 12.68 0.86 16.13
CA VAL A 430 12.28 2.12 15.50
C VAL A 430 11.55 1.85 14.17
N ALA A 431 11.92 0.78 13.46
CA ALA A 431 11.24 0.32 12.25
C ALA A 431 11.47 -1.19 12.03
N PRO A 432 10.48 -1.94 11.52
CA PRO A 432 10.71 -3.29 11.01
C PRO A 432 11.59 -3.25 9.74
N GLY A 433 12.37 -4.30 9.51
CA GLY A 433 13.08 -4.51 8.24
C GLY A 433 14.36 -3.71 7.98
N SER A 434 14.83 -2.84 8.89
CA SER A 434 16.16 -2.21 8.75
C SER A 434 17.28 -3.15 9.21
N HIS A 435 18.30 -3.34 8.37
CA HIS A 435 19.48 -4.16 8.67
C HIS A 435 20.11 -3.81 10.02
N GLU A 436 20.34 -2.53 10.28
CA GLU A 436 21.04 -2.05 11.48
C GLU A 436 20.25 -2.34 12.75
N ALA A 437 18.94 -2.08 12.77
CA ALA A 437 18.12 -2.37 13.95
C ALA A 437 18.01 -3.88 14.22
N MET A 438 17.92 -4.69 13.16
CA MET A 438 17.85 -6.15 13.32
C MET A 438 19.18 -6.72 13.79
N ALA A 439 20.31 -6.26 13.25
CA ALA A 439 21.64 -6.65 13.70
C ALA A 439 21.85 -6.31 15.18
N TRP A 440 21.39 -5.12 15.61
CA TRP A 440 21.43 -4.71 17.01
C TRP A 440 20.59 -5.62 17.92
N ARG A 441 19.36 -5.92 17.52
CA ARG A 441 18.49 -6.85 18.25
C ARG A 441 19.12 -8.23 18.35
N ALA A 442 19.61 -8.77 17.23
CA ALA A 442 20.27 -10.07 17.20
C ALA A 442 21.47 -10.15 18.15
N ARG A 443 22.27 -9.07 18.22
CA ARG A 443 23.40 -8.99 19.16
C ARG A 443 22.94 -8.87 20.62
N LEU A 444 21.94 -8.04 20.89
CA LEU A 444 21.38 -7.88 22.23
C LEU A 444 20.74 -9.16 22.76
N LEU A 445 19.97 -9.87 21.94
CA LEU A 445 19.34 -11.14 22.31
C LEU A 445 20.39 -12.18 22.73
N ARG A 446 21.48 -12.31 21.96
CA ARG A 446 22.60 -13.20 22.31
C ARG A 446 23.24 -12.80 23.63
N TYR A 447 23.42 -11.51 23.90
CA TYR A 447 23.96 -11.02 25.18
C TYR A 447 23.03 -11.35 26.36
N LEU A 448 21.73 -11.08 26.24
CA LEU A 448 20.75 -11.34 27.30
C LEU A 448 20.68 -12.84 27.64
N VAL A 449 20.75 -13.71 26.64
CA VAL A 449 20.81 -15.16 26.85
C VAL A 449 22.14 -15.57 27.48
N ALA A 450 23.27 -15.22 26.84
CA ALA A 450 24.58 -15.75 27.21
C ALA A 450 25.15 -15.18 28.51
N GLN A 451 24.87 -13.90 28.82
CA GLN A 451 25.48 -13.19 29.95
C GLN A 451 24.49 -12.84 31.05
N GLN A 452 23.19 -12.70 30.73
CA GLN A 452 22.16 -12.33 31.70
C GLN A 452 21.19 -13.48 32.03
N GLY A 453 21.34 -14.65 31.39
CA GLY A 453 20.64 -15.88 31.77
C GLY A 453 19.15 -15.93 31.42
N PHE A 454 18.70 -15.11 30.47
CA PHE A 454 17.33 -15.16 29.94
C PHE A 454 17.10 -16.45 29.14
N THR A 455 15.94 -17.07 29.31
CA THR A 455 15.61 -18.38 28.72
C THR A 455 14.34 -18.36 27.87
N GLU A 456 13.67 -17.22 27.73
CA GLU A 456 12.41 -17.10 26.99
C GLU A 456 12.52 -15.93 26.02
N LEU A 457 12.36 -16.21 24.72
CA LEU A 457 12.28 -15.22 23.66
C LEU A 457 10.84 -15.11 23.17
N VAL A 458 10.18 -14.00 23.50
CA VAL A 458 8.81 -13.72 23.06
C VAL A 458 8.86 -12.73 21.90
N LEU A 459 8.41 -13.15 20.72
CA LEU A 459 8.35 -12.32 19.52
C LEU A 459 6.97 -11.69 19.37
N ASP A 460 6.95 -10.45 18.89
CA ASP A 460 5.75 -9.83 18.32
C ASP A 460 5.45 -10.46 16.95
N ALA A 461 5.01 -11.71 17.01
CA ALA A 461 4.63 -12.50 15.85
C ALA A 461 3.64 -13.60 16.24
N SER A 462 3.11 -14.28 15.22
CA SER A 462 2.14 -15.36 15.39
C SER A 462 2.62 -16.43 16.38
N PRO A 463 1.85 -16.73 17.45
CA PRO A 463 2.16 -17.82 18.37
C PRO A 463 2.28 -19.18 17.67
N ALA A 464 1.53 -19.38 16.58
CA ALA A 464 1.57 -20.59 15.76
C ALA A 464 2.93 -20.78 15.09
N SER A 465 3.38 -19.78 14.33
CA SER A 465 4.66 -19.80 13.63
C SER A 465 5.83 -19.89 14.62
N CYS A 466 5.72 -19.19 15.75
CA CYS A 466 6.70 -19.25 16.83
C CYS A 466 6.79 -20.64 17.47
N ALA A 467 5.66 -21.35 17.64
CA ALA A 467 5.68 -22.71 18.18
C ALA A 467 6.47 -23.68 17.27
N ALA A 468 6.28 -23.60 15.95
CA ALA A 468 7.04 -24.43 15.00
C ALA A 468 8.54 -24.14 15.05
N LEU A 469 8.93 -22.87 15.17
CA LEU A 469 10.33 -22.48 15.32
C LEU A 469 10.91 -22.91 16.67
N ASN A 470 10.12 -22.85 17.74
CA ASN A 470 10.49 -23.37 19.06
C ASN A 470 10.72 -24.89 19.03
N ASP A 471 9.89 -25.65 18.33
CA ASP A 471 10.09 -27.10 18.17
C ASP A 471 11.40 -27.39 17.45
N TYR A 472 11.78 -26.60 16.43
CA TYR A 472 13.12 -26.65 15.83
C TYR A 472 14.23 -26.34 16.86
N LEU A 473 14.09 -25.31 17.70
CA LEU A 473 15.11 -24.97 18.70
C LEU A 473 15.34 -26.11 19.71
N LEU A 474 14.29 -26.83 20.08
CA LEU A 474 14.33 -27.91 21.06
C LEU A 474 14.77 -29.25 20.45
N THR A 475 14.32 -29.55 19.22
CA THR A 475 14.50 -30.89 18.61
C THR A 475 15.51 -30.92 17.47
N GLY A 476 15.72 -29.80 16.79
CA GLY A 476 16.48 -29.69 15.55
C GLY A 476 15.73 -30.13 14.30
N GLN A 477 14.44 -30.49 14.39
CA GLN A 477 13.64 -30.91 13.24
C GLN A 477 13.09 -29.71 12.47
N GLY A 478 13.18 -29.76 11.13
CA GLY A 478 12.73 -28.71 10.22
C GLY A 478 13.85 -27.84 9.65
N ASP A 479 13.51 -27.02 8.65
CA ASP A 479 14.42 -26.06 8.02
C ASP A 479 14.17 -24.66 8.61
N PRO A 480 15.13 -24.07 9.36
CA PRO A 480 14.92 -22.79 10.03
C PRO A 480 14.67 -21.64 9.05
N ALA A 481 15.21 -21.69 7.83
CA ALA A 481 14.95 -20.65 6.82
C ALA A 481 13.49 -20.68 6.36
N ARG A 482 12.93 -21.88 6.14
CA ARG A 482 11.50 -22.05 5.80
C ARG A 482 10.58 -21.70 6.95
N LEU A 483 10.95 -22.04 8.18
CA LEU A 483 10.16 -21.72 9.37
C LEU A 483 10.14 -20.20 9.63
N LEU A 484 11.27 -19.51 9.44
CA LEU A 484 11.33 -18.04 9.51
C LEU A 484 10.55 -17.35 8.39
N ALA A 485 10.42 -17.95 7.20
CA ALA A 485 9.60 -17.38 6.13
C ALA A 485 8.11 -17.24 6.51
N ALA A 486 7.63 -17.98 7.52
CA ALA A 486 6.30 -17.82 8.11
C ALA A 486 6.21 -16.71 9.18
N LEU A 487 7.28 -15.93 9.36
CA LEU A 487 7.41 -14.79 10.27
C LEU A 487 7.98 -13.58 9.48
N PRO A 488 7.19 -12.92 8.61
CA PRO A 488 7.70 -11.98 7.61
C PRO A 488 8.56 -10.84 8.19
N ASP A 489 8.16 -10.23 9.32
CA ASP A 489 8.92 -9.16 9.98
C ASP A 489 10.26 -9.64 10.59
N TRP A 490 10.38 -10.95 10.78
CA TRP A 490 11.55 -11.61 11.37
C TRP A 490 12.33 -12.45 10.35
N HIS A 491 11.87 -12.54 9.09
CA HIS A 491 12.51 -13.31 8.03
C HIS A 491 13.73 -12.58 7.46
N THR A 492 14.81 -12.59 8.24
CA THR A 492 16.04 -11.86 7.98
C THR A 492 17.25 -12.76 8.22
N THR A 493 18.39 -12.41 7.60
CA THR A 493 19.65 -13.14 7.80
C THR A 493 20.08 -13.10 9.27
N GLU A 494 19.92 -11.96 9.93
CA GLU A 494 20.31 -11.75 11.33
C GLU A 494 19.50 -12.63 12.28
N MET A 495 18.19 -12.79 12.05
CA MET A 495 17.37 -13.69 12.86
C MET A 495 17.61 -15.15 12.56
N LEU A 496 17.94 -15.51 11.32
CA LEU A 496 18.39 -16.87 11.00
C LEU A 496 19.66 -17.21 11.77
N GLU A 497 20.62 -16.29 11.83
CA GLU A 497 21.84 -16.46 12.64
C GLU A 497 21.52 -16.62 14.14
N VAL A 498 20.59 -15.83 14.68
CA VAL A 498 20.15 -15.96 16.08
C VAL A 498 19.51 -17.32 16.33
N VAL A 499 18.61 -17.77 15.46
CA VAL A 499 17.92 -19.07 15.59
C VAL A 499 18.93 -20.22 15.54
N SER A 500 19.88 -20.17 14.59
CA SER A 500 20.95 -21.17 14.51
C SER A 500 21.84 -21.15 15.76
N TRP A 501 22.21 -19.97 16.25
CA TRP A 501 22.99 -19.83 17.48
C TRP A 501 22.23 -20.35 18.71
N LEU A 502 20.94 -20.05 18.85
CA LEU A 502 20.09 -20.54 19.93
C LEU A 502 19.98 -22.06 19.91
N ARG A 503 19.93 -22.68 18.72
CA ARG A 503 19.94 -24.13 18.59
C ARG A 503 21.23 -24.73 19.15
N THR A 504 22.39 -24.18 18.78
CA THR A 504 23.69 -24.61 19.33
C THR A 504 23.76 -24.38 20.84
N HIS A 505 23.28 -23.24 21.33
CA HIS A 505 23.19 -22.94 22.75
C HIS A 505 22.35 -23.97 23.50
N ASN A 506 21.15 -24.31 22.99
CA ASN A 506 20.28 -25.30 23.61
C ASN A 506 20.88 -26.71 23.65
N GLN A 507 21.70 -27.08 22.66
CA GLN A 507 22.44 -28.35 22.68
C GLN A 507 23.49 -28.37 23.80
N ALA A 508 24.17 -27.24 24.03
CA ALA A 508 25.15 -27.10 25.11
C ALA A 508 24.50 -26.98 26.51
N HIS A 509 23.24 -26.53 26.58
CA HIS A 509 22.53 -26.26 27.85
C HIS A 509 21.18 -27.02 27.94
N PRO A 510 21.17 -28.37 27.90
CA PRO A 510 19.94 -29.16 27.80
C PRO A 510 19.04 -29.07 29.04
N THR A 511 19.59 -28.74 30.21
CA THR A 511 18.83 -28.60 31.46
C THR A 511 18.12 -27.26 31.60
N ARG A 512 18.51 -26.26 30.80
CA ARG A 512 17.95 -24.91 30.83
C ARG A 512 17.93 -24.30 29.41
N PRO A 513 17.20 -24.91 28.46
CA PRO A 513 17.17 -24.45 27.08
C PRO A 513 16.41 -23.12 26.97
N VAL A 514 16.80 -22.31 26.00
CA VAL A 514 16.01 -21.16 25.56
C VAL A 514 14.80 -21.64 24.77
N ARG A 515 13.64 -21.06 25.08
CA ARG A 515 12.38 -21.30 24.40
C ARG A 515 11.92 -20.05 23.66
N LEU A 516 11.08 -20.27 22.66
CA LEU A 516 10.54 -19.22 21.82
C LEU A 516 9.01 -19.26 21.84
N ALA A 517 8.40 -18.09 21.95
CA ALA A 517 6.96 -17.90 21.92
C ALA A 517 6.59 -16.67 21.07
N GLY A 518 5.35 -16.64 20.59
CA GLY A 518 4.78 -15.47 19.91
C GLY A 518 3.67 -14.86 20.77
N ILE A 519 3.42 -13.56 20.62
CA ILE A 519 2.34 -12.85 21.34
C ILE A 519 1.37 -12.13 20.41
N ALA A 520 1.65 -12.05 19.09
CA ALA A 520 0.84 -11.26 18.19
C ALA A 520 -0.45 -11.99 17.78
N VAL A 521 -1.58 -11.37 18.07
CA VAL A 521 -2.91 -11.88 17.72
C VAL A 521 -3.34 -11.28 16.38
N GLN A 522 -2.80 -11.79 15.28
CA GLN A 522 -3.01 -11.19 13.96
C GLN A 522 -3.80 -12.09 13.00
N ASN A 523 -3.96 -13.38 13.31
CA ASN A 523 -4.58 -14.32 12.38
C ASN A 523 -5.36 -15.43 13.10
N PRO A 524 -6.71 -15.33 13.19
CA PRO A 524 -7.54 -16.33 13.84
C PRO A 524 -7.58 -17.65 13.05
N GLU A 525 -7.37 -17.65 11.74
CA GLU A 525 -7.35 -18.88 10.93
C GLU A 525 -6.09 -19.73 11.22
N LEU A 526 -4.93 -19.09 11.35
CA LEU A 526 -3.69 -19.78 11.74
C LEU A 526 -3.80 -20.35 13.17
N ALA A 527 -4.42 -19.62 14.09
CA ALA A 527 -4.70 -20.11 15.44
C ALA A 527 -5.65 -21.33 15.41
N LEU A 528 -6.70 -21.28 14.59
CA LEU A 528 -7.63 -22.40 14.43
C LEU A 528 -6.95 -23.64 13.83
N ASN A 529 -6.03 -23.46 12.89
CA ASN A 529 -5.25 -24.55 12.31
C ASN A 529 -4.33 -25.22 13.34
N GLN A 530 -3.65 -24.43 14.18
CA GLN A 530 -2.85 -24.97 15.28
C GLN A 530 -3.70 -25.68 16.32
N PHE A 531 -4.85 -25.12 16.66
CA PHE A 531 -5.82 -25.80 17.52
C PHE A 531 -6.21 -27.16 16.92
N ALA A 532 -6.54 -27.22 15.63
CA ALA A 532 -6.92 -28.45 14.95
C ALA A 532 -5.81 -29.53 14.99
N GLN A 533 -4.53 -29.13 14.92
CA GLN A 533 -3.40 -30.06 15.05
C GLN A 533 -3.28 -30.70 16.44
N THR A 534 -3.89 -30.11 17.48
CA THR A 534 -3.93 -30.71 18.82
C THR A 534 -5.04 -31.75 18.99
N LEU A 535 -5.92 -31.90 18.01
CA LEU A 535 -7.06 -32.82 18.05
C LEU A 535 -6.70 -34.16 17.41
N THR A 536 -7.35 -35.22 17.86
CA THR A 536 -7.27 -36.51 17.18
C THR A 536 -8.20 -36.53 15.96
N ALA A 537 -7.85 -37.31 14.93
CA ALA A 537 -8.62 -37.35 13.68
C ALA A 537 -10.03 -37.95 13.85
N ASP A 538 -10.22 -38.78 14.88
CA ASP A 538 -11.46 -39.46 15.25
C ASP A 538 -12.37 -38.65 16.19
N ASP A 539 -12.01 -37.43 16.60
CA ASP A 539 -12.85 -36.59 17.44
C ASP A 539 -13.90 -35.82 16.64
N ASP A 540 -14.94 -36.53 16.17
CA ASP A 540 -16.01 -35.98 15.32
C ASP A 540 -16.66 -34.71 15.88
N PHE A 541 -16.78 -34.62 17.22
CA PHE A 541 -17.32 -33.44 17.89
C PHE A 541 -16.42 -32.21 17.64
N ALA A 542 -15.13 -32.34 17.95
CA ALA A 542 -14.19 -31.23 17.83
C ALA A 542 -13.96 -30.87 16.35
N GLN A 543 -13.83 -31.86 15.48
CA GLN A 543 -13.65 -31.67 14.04
C GLN A 543 -14.85 -30.96 13.39
N SER A 544 -16.08 -31.28 13.81
CA SER A 544 -17.29 -30.60 13.35
C SER A 544 -17.30 -29.12 13.73
N ARG A 545 -16.94 -28.79 14.97
CA ARG A 545 -16.87 -27.40 15.46
C ARG A 545 -15.75 -26.61 14.80
N VAL A 546 -14.59 -27.22 14.54
CA VAL A 546 -13.50 -26.59 13.78
C VAL A 546 -13.96 -26.20 12.37
N ARG A 547 -14.69 -27.07 11.66
CA ARG A 547 -15.26 -26.74 10.34
C ARG A 547 -16.22 -25.56 10.41
N GLN A 548 -17.09 -25.51 11.42
CA GLN A 548 -18.02 -24.39 11.63
C GLN A 548 -17.29 -23.07 11.90
N LEU A 549 -16.27 -23.10 12.78
CA LEU A 549 -15.43 -21.94 13.05
C LEU A 549 -14.72 -21.44 11.79
N ARG A 550 -14.20 -22.35 10.96
CA ARG A 550 -13.55 -21.98 9.69
C ARG A 550 -14.50 -21.24 8.75
N THR A 551 -15.73 -21.74 8.59
CA THR A 551 -16.77 -21.08 7.78
C THR A 551 -17.11 -19.68 8.31
N LEU A 552 -17.21 -19.53 9.63
CA LEU A 552 -17.48 -18.22 10.24
C LEU A 552 -16.35 -17.23 10.02
N LEU A 553 -15.09 -17.65 10.22
CA LEU A 553 -13.93 -16.80 9.96
C LEU A 553 -13.86 -16.35 8.51
N THR A 554 -14.11 -17.24 7.54
CA THR A 554 -14.19 -16.87 6.11
C THR A 554 -15.32 -15.88 5.84
N THR A 555 -16.46 -16.00 6.55
CA THR A 555 -17.58 -15.07 6.42
C THR A 555 -17.25 -13.69 7.01
N LEU A 556 -16.55 -13.65 8.14
CA LEU A 556 -16.11 -12.43 8.80
C LEU A 556 -15.02 -11.68 8.01
N ALA A 557 -14.22 -12.39 7.22
CA ALA A 557 -13.18 -11.83 6.36
C ALA A 557 -13.73 -11.17 5.06
N HIS A 558 -15.03 -11.24 4.77
CA HIS A 558 -15.64 -10.57 3.61
C HIS A 558 -15.77 -9.03 3.84
N PRO A 559 -15.66 -8.19 2.80
CA PRO A 559 -15.44 -6.73 2.87
C PRO A 559 -16.60 -5.88 3.43
N SER A 560 -17.61 -6.52 4.03
CA SER A 560 -18.68 -5.85 4.79
C SER A 560 -18.39 -5.71 6.28
N SER A 561 -17.30 -6.31 6.80
CA SER A 561 -16.83 -6.02 8.16
C SER A 561 -16.01 -4.72 8.15
N ALA A 562 -16.65 -3.63 8.57
CA ALA A 562 -15.94 -2.40 8.89
C ALA A 562 -14.79 -2.74 9.85
N ALA A 563 -13.60 -2.19 9.58
CA ALA A 563 -12.41 -2.36 10.42
C ALA A 563 -12.79 -2.20 11.90
N ILE A 564 -12.54 -3.22 12.70
CA ILE A 564 -12.83 -3.18 14.13
C ILE A 564 -11.84 -2.17 14.75
N ASP A 565 -12.36 -1.05 15.24
CA ASP A 565 -11.55 -0.02 15.90
C ASP A 565 -11.27 -0.44 17.34
N LEU A 566 -10.09 -1.02 17.58
CA LEU A 566 -9.60 -1.45 18.89
C LEU A 566 -9.49 -0.32 19.94
N ARG A 567 -9.80 0.94 19.57
CA ARG A 567 -9.80 2.11 20.48
C ARG A 567 -11.20 2.50 20.97
N HIS A 568 -12.27 1.92 20.43
CA HIS A 568 -13.62 2.18 20.91
C HIS A 568 -14.00 1.18 22.03
N GLN A 569 -14.61 1.70 23.09
CA GLN A 569 -15.06 0.88 24.22
C GLN A 569 -16.10 -0.17 23.78
N PRO A 570 -16.08 -1.38 24.36
CA PRO A 570 -16.91 -2.54 23.96
C PRO A 570 -18.43 -2.39 24.19
N ASP A 571 -18.92 -1.20 24.55
CA ASP A 571 -20.29 -1.02 25.06
C ASP A 571 -21.29 -0.54 23.98
N GLN A 572 -20.92 -0.55 22.69
CA GLN A 572 -21.88 -0.37 21.60
C GLN A 572 -22.07 -1.65 20.78
N ALA A 573 -23.32 -1.91 20.40
CA ALA A 573 -23.77 -3.13 19.74
C ALA A 573 -23.13 -3.34 18.36
N GLN A 574 -21.96 -3.98 18.34
CA GLN A 574 -21.38 -4.71 17.20
C GLN A 574 -21.27 -6.23 17.47
N ASP A 575 -21.87 -6.74 18.55
CA ASP A 575 -21.68 -8.11 19.04
C ASP A 575 -22.46 -9.22 18.30
N SER A 576 -23.37 -8.89 17.37
CA SER A 576 -24.21 -9.90 16.70
C SER A 576 -23.46 -10.81 15.73
N LEU A 577 -22.38 -10.32 15.11
CA LEU A 577 -21.53 -11.08 14.17
C LEU A 577 -20.52 -11.98 14.89
N LEU A 578 -20.09 -11.60 16.10
CA LEU A 578 -19.14 -12.37 16.91
C LEU A 578 -19.81 -13.37 17.85
N ALA A 579 -21.10 -13.19 18.18
CA ALA A 579 -21.84 -14.09 19.05
C ALA A 579 -21.78 -15.58 18.61
N PRO A 580 -21.94 -15.93 17.31
CA PRO A 580 -21.77 -17.32 16.86
C PRO A 580 -20.35 -17.85 17.07
N LEU A 581 -19.34 -17.00 16.89
CA LEU A 581 -17.94 -17.36 17.08
C LEU A 581 -17.62 -17.63 18.56
N ARG A 582 -17.96 -16.69 19.45
CA ARG A 582 -17.79 -16.83 20.91
C ARG A 582 -18.53 -18.04 21.46
N ARG A 583 -19.75 -18.28 20.96
CA ARG A 583 -20.53 -19.46 21.33
C ARG A 583 -19.79 -20.75 20.95
N LEU A 584 -19.31 -20.86 19.71
CA LEU A 584 -18.64 -22.08 19.24
C LEU A 584 -17.28 -22.30 19.91
N THR A 585 -16.47 -21.27 20.15
CA THR A 585 -15.21 -21.41 20.89
C THR A 585 -15.49 -21.86 22.33
N THR A 586 -16.53 -21.33 22.98
CA THR A 586 -16.95 -21.74 24.33
C THR A 586 -17.48 -23.16 24.37
N GLU A 587 -18.38 -23.55 23.45
CA GLU A 587 -18.89 -24.92 23.34
C GLU A 587 -17.75 -25.93 23.15
N LEU A 588 -16.76 -25.58 22.32
CA LEU A 588 -15.63 -26.42 22.00
C LEU A 588 -14.69 -26.57 23.21
N ALA A 589 -14.37 -25.48 23.90
CA ALA A 589 -13.57 -25.51 25.12
C ALA A 589 -14.25 -26.34 26.23
N ALA A 590 -15.55 -26.12 26.48
CA ALA A 590 -16.32 -26.84 27.48
C ALA A 590 -16.46 -28.34 27.13
N GLY A 591 -16.67 -28.66 25.86
CA GLY A 591 -16.76 -30.04 25.38
C GLY A 591 -15.44 -30.80 25.55
N LEU A 592 -14.30 -30.16 25.27
CA LEU A 592 -12.98 -30.74 25.51
C LEU A 592 -12.72 -30.99 27.00
N ASP A 593 -13.07 -30.04 27.87
CA ASP A 593 -12.94 -30.18 29.32
C ASP A 593 -13.80 -31.33 29.87
N ALA A 594 -15.05 -31.45 29.43
CA ALA A 594 -15.95 -32.52 29.84
C ALA A 594 -15.44 -33.90 29.39
N ARG A 595 -14.96 -34.00 28.14
CA ARG A 595 -14.41 -35.25 27.59
C ARG A 595 -13.12 -35.66 28.27
N ALA A 596 -12.26 -34.71 28.63
CA ALA A 596 -11.04 -34.96 29.39
C ALA A 596 -11.36 -35.54 30.79
N LYS A 597 -12.44 -35.08 31.44
CA LYS A 597 -12.92 -35.63 32.73
C LYS A 597 -13.54 -37.02 32.61
N LEU A 598 -14.11 -37.37 31.46
CA LEU A 598 -14.86 -38.62 31.24
C LEU A 598 -14.04 -39.76 30.62
N ARG A 599 -12.84 -39.50 30.11
CA ARG A 599 -11.99 -40.52 29.47
C ARG A 599 -11.48 -41.53 30.52
N ARG A 600 -11.73 -42.83 30.29
CA ARG A 600 -11.23 -43.96 31.11
C ARG A 600 -9.75 -44.34 30.85
N GLY A 601 -9.03 -43.59 30.02
CA GLY A 601 -7.60 -43.77 29.71
C GLY A 601 -6.75 -42.59 30.16
N LEU A 602 -5.45 -42.56 29.83
CA LEU A 602 -4.57 -41.43 30.18
C LEU A 602 -5.17 -40.12 29.62
N PRO A 603 -5.50 -39.14 30.48
CA PRO A 603 -6.04 -37.87 30.03
C PRO A 603 -5.04 -37.16 29.09
N PRO A 604 -5.50 -36.32 28.15
CA PRO A 604 -4.59 -35.43 27.45
C PRO A 604 -3.77 -34.65 28.48
N SER A 605 -2.48 -34.51 28.24
CA SER A 605 -1.60 -33.82 29.19
C SER A 605 -2.18 -32.44 29.53
N LEU A 606 -2.03 -31.96 30.77
CA LEU A 606 -2.45 -30.60 31.16
C LEU A 606 -1.90 -29.54 30.18
N ARG A 607 -0.73 -29.81 29.59
CA ARG A 607 -0.11 -29.01 28.54
C ARG A 607 -0.92 -28.96 27.24
N THR A 608 -1.51 -30.08 26.82
CA THR A 608 -2.39 -30.16 25.64
C THR A 608 -3.66 -29.35 25.85
N LEU A 609 -4.33 -29.50 27.00
CA LEU A 609 -5.54 -28.74 27.33
C LEU A 609 -5.26 -27.23 27.44
N ALA A 610 -4.14 -26.85 28.05
CA ALA A 610 -3.71 -25.45 28.10
C ALA A 610 -3.45 -24.88 26.69
N ARG A 611 -2.78 -25.64 25.81
CA ARG A 611 -2.52 -25.26 24.42
C ARG A 611 -3.80 -25.11 23.61
N GLN A 612 -4.76 -26.01 23.79
CA GLN A 612 -6.10 -25.93 23.18
C GLN A 612 -6.84 -24.66 23.59
N ARG A 613 -6.92 -24.37 24.89
CA ARG A 613 -7.56 -23.14 25.39
C ARG A 613 -6.88 -21.88 24.89
N TYR A 614 -5.55 -21.89 24.85
CA TYR A 614 -4.77 -20.78 24.35
C TYR A 614 -5.09 -20.45 22.89
N TYR A 615 -5.07 -21.44 21.99
CA TYR A 615 -5.41 -21.19 20.59
C TYR A 615 -6.86 -20.78 20.37
N LEU A 616 -7.82 -21.35 21.10
CA LEU A 616 -9.22 -20.90 21.00
C LEU A 616 -9.39 -19.44 21.42
N ARG A 617 -8.66 -18.99 22.44
CA ARG A 617 -8.62 -17.57 22.83
C ARG A 617 -8.03 -16.69 21.73
N LEU A 618 -6.97 -17.14 21.05
CA LEU A 618 -6.40 -16.42 19.92
C LEU A 618 -7.34 -16.36 18.71
N VAL A 619 -8.14 -17.39 18.46
CA VAL A 619 -9.19 -17.38 17.42
C VAL A 619 -10.22 -16.30 17.73
N GLU A 620 -10.64 -16.19 18.99
CA GLU A 620 -11.58 -15.16 19.43
C GLU A 620 -10.99 -13.76 19.33
N GLN A 621 -9.80 -13.55 19.90
CA GLN A 621 -9.14 -12.25 19.93
C GLN A 621 -8.65 -11.77 18.56
N GLY A 622 -8.37 -12.67 17.61
CA GLY A 622 -7.99 -12.29 16.25
C GLY A 622 -9.18 -11.99 15.34
N ALA A 623 -10.39 -12.34 15.78
CA ALA A 623 -11.63 -12.02 15.07
C ALA A 623 -12.31 -10.74 15.61
N THR A 624 -11.96 -10.32 16.83
CA THR A 624 -12.27 -9.00 17.43
C THR A 624 -11.22 -7.99 17.03
#